data_AF-A0A1X2DC72-F1
#
_entry.id   AF-A0A1X2DC72-F1
#
_cell.length_a   1.000
_cell.length_b   1.000
_cell.length_c   1.000
_cell.angle_alpha   90.00
_cell.angle_beta   90.00
_cell.angle_gamma   90.00
#
_symmetry.space_group_name_H-M   'P 1'
#
loop_
_entity.id
_entity.type
_entity.pdbx_description
1 polymer ?
#
loop_
_entity_poly.entity_id
_entity_poly.type
_entity_poly.pdbx_seq_one_letter_code
_entity_poly.pdbx_strand_id
1 'polypeptide(L)'
;MGWVQGGWHGVTDVESSTWLAWAAWAALALGVVAFVVTNRQIQRNRRLATEETRPYVAMLMEPHVADWHVIELVVRNFGRTAAYDVRFSFPNPPTVAEYENASDGYADVVELQLPRELPTLAPGQEWRMVWDSAIDRAEIGSGVESRFEGTVTYYDRPEQPRGWRFWQRGRRPLETKVVLDWDALPPIQRIELMTTHDLAKREKQKLELLRSLLTYFHYASKETRPEVFRSEIERINRAVAETQDRWRTRQLDQPTDVSLRWDEAESELGKHHSQPV
;
A
#
# COMPACT_ATOMS: atom_id res chain seq x y z
N MET A 1 20.26 -88.58 -38.30
CA MET A 1 18.93 -88.47 -37.69
C MET A 1 19.07 -88.57 -36.17
N GLY A 2 18.40 -87.70 -35.39
CA GLY A 2 17.92 -88.11 -34.06
C GLY A 2 18.35 -87.38 -32.77
N TRP A 3 18.98 -86.19 -32.78
CA TRP A 3 19.46 -85.58 -31.49
C TRP A 3 18.97 -84.16 -31.15
N VAL A 4 18.13 -83.54 -31.99
CA VAL A 4 17.65 -82.15 -31.74
C VAL A 4 16.19 -82.07 -31.28
N GLN A 5 15.46 -83.18 -31.22
CA GLN A 5 14.03 -83.17 -30.86
C GLN A 5 13.71 -83.40 -29.38
N GLY A 6 14.69 -83.63 -28.50
CA GLY A 6 14.44 -83.95 -27.09
C GLY A 6 14.32 -82.76 -26.12
N GLY A 7 14.65 -81.53 -26.53
CA GLY A 7 14.75 -80.39 -25.61
C GLY A 7 13.45 -79.59 -25.39
N TRP A 8 12.47 -79.75 -26.26
CA TRP A 8 11.29 -78.87 -26.30
C TRP A 8 10.06 -79.41 -25.57
N HIS A 9 10.07 -80.68 -25.13
CA HIS A 9 8.96 -81.26 -24.37
C HIS A 9 9.02 -80.99 -22.86
N GLY A 10 10.16 -80.54 -22.32
CA GLY A 10 10.30 -80.21 -20.89
C GLY A 10 9.68 -78.88 -20.46
N VAL A 11 9.25 -78.03 -21.39
CA VAL A 11 8.64 -76.71 -21.07
C VAL A 11 7.10 -76.78 -21.12
N THR A 12 6.54 -77.84 -21.74
CA THR A 12 5.09 -78.02 -21.87
C THR A 12 4.47 -78.93 -20.82
N ASP A 13 5.27 -79.70 -20.05
CA ASP A 13 4.81 -80.51 -18.91
C ASP A 13 4.73 -79.72 -17.60
N VAL A 14 4.81 -78.39 -17.67
CA VAL A 14 4.35 -77.53 -16.58
C VAL A 14 2.84 -77.47 -16.69
N GLU A 15 2.18 -78.31 -15.90
CA GLU A 15 0.73 -78.37 -15.69
C GLU A 15 0.10 -76.98 -15.81
N SER A 16 -0.91 -76.81 -16.67
CA SER A 16 -1.55 -75.51 -16.99
C SER A 16 -1.97 -74.70 -15.74
N SER A 17 -2.18 -75.38 -14.62
CA SER A 17 -2.35 -74.86 -13.26
C SER A 17 -1.23 -73.91 -12.81
N THR A 18 0.02 -74.22 -13.14
CA THR A 18 1.22 -73.48 -12.71
C THR A 18 1.36 -72.17 -13.47
N TRP A 19 1.08 -72.15 -14.77
CA TRP A 19 1.05 -70.93 -15.58
C TRP A 19 -0.04 -69.96 -15.14
N LEU A 20 -1.21 -70.48 -14.75
CA LEU A 20 -2.29 -69.67 -14.17
C LEU A 20 -1.88 -69.06 -12.83
N ALA A 21 -1.18 -69.80 -11.98
CA ALA A 21 -0.64 -69.28 -10.72
C ALA A 21 0.36 -68.14 -10.94
N TRP A 22 1.28 -68.28 -11.92
CA TRP A 22 2.21 -67.22 -12.29
C TRP A 22 1.52 -65.98 -12.85
N ALA A 23 0.47 -66.16 -13.67
CA ALA A 23 -0.33 -65.05 -14.18
C ALA A 23 -1.04 -64.29 -13.05
N ALA A 24 -1.59 -65.00 -12.06
CA ALA A 24 -2.22 -64.38 -10.89
C ALA A 24 -1.22 -63.56 -10.06
N TRP A 25 0.00 -64.07 -9.85
CA TRP A 25 1.07 -63.34 -9.18
C TRP A 25 1.54 -62.12 -9.97
N ALA A 26 1.64 -62.22 -11.29
CA ALA A 26 1.97 -61.10 -12.16
C ALA A 26 0.89 -60.01 -12.12
N ALA A 27 -0.40 -60.40 -12.12
CA ALA A 27 -1.52 -59.48 -11.98
C ALA A 27 -1.51 -58.76 -10.61
N LEU A 28 -1.22 -59.49 -9.52
CA LEU A 28 -1.03 -58.90 -8.19
C LEU A 28 0.15 -57.92 -8.17
N ALA A 29 1.29 -58.28 -8.75
CA ALA A 29 2.46 -57.41 -8.82
C ALA A 29 2.17 -56.13 -9.61
N LEU A 30 1.48 -56.24 -10.76
CA LEU A 30 1.02 -55.08 -11.54
C LEU A 30 0.06 -54.21 -10.73
N GLY A 31 -0.87 -54.81 -9.99
CA GLY A 31 -1.77 -54.09 -9.09
C GLY A 31 -1.03 -53.30 -8.01
N VAL A 32 -0.03 -53.91 -7.36
CA VAL A 32 0.80 -53.25 -6.35
C VAL A 32 1.61 -52.11 -6.97
N VAL A 33 2.22 -52.31 -8.13
CA VAL A 33 2.98 -51.27 -8.84
C VAL A 33 2.07 -50.10 -9.23
N ALA A 34 0.91 -50.38 -9.82
CA ALA A 34 -0.08 -49.37 -10.19
C ALA A 34 -0.54 -48.57 -8.95
N PHE A 35 -0.80 -49.25 -7.82
CA PHE A 35 -1.15 -48.60 -6.56
C PHE A 35 -0.04 -47.67 -6.06
N VAL A 36 1.22 -48.12 -6.07
CA VAL A 36 2.37 -47.32 -5.63
C VAL A 36 2.59 -46.09 -6.52
N VAL A 37 2.51 -46.26 -7.85
CA VAL A 37 2.67 -45.17 -8.81
C VAL A 37 1.54 -44.15 -8.67
N THR A 38 0.29 -44.61 -8.59
CA THR A 38 -0.89 -43.75 -8.40
C THR A 38 -0.80 -42.97 -7.10
N ASN A 39 -0.40 -43.62 -6.00
CA ASN A 39 -0.22 -42.93 -4.73
C ASN A 39 0.89 -41.87 -4.81
N ARG A 40 2.02 -42.16 -5.47
CA ARG A 40 3.07 -41.17 -5.72
C ARG A 40 2.59 -40.00 -6.57
N GLN A 41 1.80 -40.27 -7.61
CA GLN A 41 1.22 -39.24 -8.47
C GLN A 41 0.27 -38.32 -7.71
N ILE A 42 -0.62 -38.89 -6.88
CA ILE A 42 -1.55 -38.14 -6.03
C ILE A 42 -0.77 -37.26 -5.04
N GLN A 43 0.29 -37.79 -4.42
CA GLN A 43 1.11 -37.02 -3.48
C GLN A 43 1.81 -35.84 -4.16
N ARG A 44 2.31 -36.02 -5.40
CA ARG A 44 2.90 -34.93 -6.19
C ARG A 44 1.85 -33.89 -6.58
N ASN A 45 0.71 -34.32 -7.10
CA ASN A 45 -0.38 -33.42 -7.48
C ASN A 45 -0.90 -32.63 -6.27
N ARG A 46 -0.98 -33.24 -5.08
CA ARG A 46 -1.34 -32.55 -3.85
C ARG A 46 -0.34 -31.46 -3.47
N ARG A 47 0.96 -31.71 -3.62
CA ARG A 47 2.00 -30.69 -3.35
C ARG A 47 1.90 -29.52 -4.32
N LEU A 48 1.78 -29.82 -5.61
CA LEU A 48 1.62 -28.79 -6.66
C LEU A 48 0.35 -27.96 -6.44
N ALA A 49 -0.77 -28.61 -6.11
CA ALA A 49 -2.01 -27.93 -5.80
C ALA A 49 -1.85 -26.99 -4.59
N THR A 50 -1.18 -27.42 -3.51
CA THR A 50 -0.90 -26.55 -2.36
C THR A 50 -0.01 -25.36 -2.71
N GLU A 51 0.98 -25.55 -3.60
CA GLU A 51 1.86 -24.46 -4.04
C GLU A 51 1.13 -23.43 -4.92
N GLU A 52 0.24 -23.87 -5.82
CA GLU A 52 -0.58 -22.98 -6.66
C GLU A 52 -1.68 -22.25 -5.87
N THR A 53 -2.21 -22.88 -4.81
CA THR A 53 -3.25 -22.28 -3.97
C THR A 53 -2.69 -21.63 -2.72
N ARG A 54 -1.44 -21.19 -2.71
CA ARG A 54 -0.87 -20.51 -1.54
C ARG A 54 -1.38 -19.06 -1.42
N PRO A 55 -1.51 -18.52 -0.19
CA PRO A 55 -1.64 -17.08 -0.04
C PRO A 55 -0.34 -16.40 -0.45
N TYR A 56 -0.43 -15.16 -0.91
CA TYR A 56 0.74 -14.34 -1.22
C TYR A 56 0.46 -12.92 -0.78
N VAL A 57 0.98 -12.56 0.40
CA VAL A 57 0.82 -11.23 0.97
C VAL A 57 2.05 -10.41 0.63
N ALA A 58 1.84 -9.25 0.03
CA ALA A 58 2.88 -8.26 -0.18
C ALA A 58 2.44 -6.91 0.38
N MET A 59 3.44 -6.07 0.64
CA MET A 59 3.28 -4.72 1.17
C MET A 59 3.99 -3.76 0.22
N LEU A 60 3.31 -2.67 -0.12
CA LEU A 60 3.69 -1.79 -1.21
C LEU A 60 3.25 -0.35 -0.91
N MET A 61 3.87 0.59 -1.63
CA MET A 61 3.61 2.02 -1.52
C MET A 61 2.80 2.45 -2.74
N GLU A 62 1.64 3.05 -2.53
CA GLU A 62 0.77 3.55 -3.60
C GLU A 62 0.40 5.02 -3.37
N PRO A 63 0.37 5.86 -4.41
CA PRO A 63 -0.17 7.22 -4.29
C PRO A 63 -1.67 7.17 -4.01
N HIS A 64 -2.14 8.10 -3.17
CA HIS A 64 -3.56 8.26 -2.91
C HIS A 64 -4.29 8.79 -4.17
N VAL A 65 -5.49 8.28 -4.43
CA VAL A 65 -6.25 8.55 -5.67
C VAL A 65 -6.73 9.99 -5.81
N ALA A 66 -7.02 10.66 -4.69
CA ALA A 66 -7.48 12.05 -4.67
C ALA A 66 -6.36 13.04 -4.36
N ASP A 67 -5.24 12.58 -3.79
CA ASP A 67 -4.13 13.43 -3.41
C ASP A 67 -2.82 12.74 -3.79
N TRP A 68 -2.26 13.17 -4.90
CA TRP A 68 -1.16 12.48 -5.56
C TRP A 68 0.16 12.58 -4.79
N HIS A 69 0.26 13.49 -3.82
CA HIS A 69 1.44 13.63 -2.96
C HIS A 69 1.39 12.72 -1.75
N VAL A 70 0.20 12.29 -1.36
CA VAL A 70 0.00 11.43 -0.20
C VAL A 70 0.29 10.00 -0.62
N ILE A 71 1.25 9.38 0.07
CA ILE A 71 1.58 7.98 -0.14
C ILE A 71 0.88 7.15 0.92
N GLU A 72 0.22 6.12 0.46
CA GLU A 72 -0.39 5.10 1.27
C GLU A 72 0.47 3.85 1.34
N LEU A 73 0.41 3.22 2.49
CA LEU A 73 0.97 1.91 2.71
C LEU A 73 -0.14 0.87 2.54
N VAL A 74 0.05 -0.02 1.56
CA VAL A 74 -0.94 -1.01 1.17
C VAL A 74 -0.40 -2.40 1.45
N VAL A 75 -1.15 -3.20 2.21
CA VAL A 75 -0.88 -4.63 2.43
C VAL A 75 -1.97 -5.42 1.73
N ARG A 76 -1.59 -6.23 0.74
CA ARG A 76 -2.55 -6.93 -0.13
C ARG A 76 -2.21 -8.40 -0.29
N ASN A 77 -3.25 -9.23 -0.30
CA ASN A 77 -3.13 -10.64 -0.63
C ASN A 77 -3.41 -10.87 -2.13
N PHE A 78 -2.37 -11.16 -2.90
CA PHE A 78 -2.49 -11.55 -4.32
C PHE A 78 -2.63 -13.07 -4.52
N GLY A 79 -2.60 -13.85 -3.44
CA GLY A 79 -2.80 -15.29 -3.49
C GLY A 79 -4.25 -15.68 -3.73
N ARG A 80 -4.47 -16.98 -3.99
CA ARG A 80 -5.81 -17.55 -4.22
C ARG A 80 -6.55 -17.95 -2.94
N THR A 81 -5.87 -17.91 -1.79
CA THR A 81 -6.41 -18.30 -0.49
C THR A 81 -6.18 -17.20 0.54
N ALA A 82 -6.98 -17.21 1.61
CA ALA A 82 -6.82 -16.26 2.71
C ALA A 82 -5.46 -16.45 3.41
N ALA A 83 -4.88 -15.34 3.83
CA ALA A 83 -3.71 -15.30 4.70
C ALA A 83 -4.18 -15.05 6.13
N TYR A 84 -3.58 -15.76 7.09
CA TYR A 84 -3.91 -15.65 8.51
C TYR A 84 -2.72 -15.15 9.31
N ASP A 85 -3.01 -14.41 10.39
CA ASP A 85 -2.05 -13.85 11.35
C ASP A 85 -0.86 -13.18 10.66
N VAL A 86 -1.18 -12.21 9.79
CA VAL A 86 -0.17 -11.44 9.05
C VAL A 86 0.56 -10.52 10.03
N ARG A 87 1.88 -10.64 10.08
CA ARG A 87 2.75 -9.87 10.97
C ARG A 87 3.84 -9.17 10.19
N PHE A 88 4.22 -8.00 10.69
CA PHE A 88 5.22 -7.13 10.10
C PHE A 88 6.48 -7.15 10.95
N SER A 89 7.64 -7.36 10.33
CA SER A 89 8.94 -7.32 11.00
C SER A 89 9.91 -6.47 10.19
N PHE A 90 10.32 -5.35 10.77
CA PHE A 90 11.26 -4.40 10.17
C PHE A 90 12.44 -4.23 11.13
N PRO A 91 13.70 -4.47 10.69
CA PRO A 91 14.88 -4.13 11.48
C PRO A 91 14.98 -2.63 11.74
N ASN A 92 14.70 -1.83 10.72
CA ASN A 92 14.53 -0.38 10.80
C ASN A 92 13.05 -0.09 10.54
N PRO A 93 12.27 0.32 11.56
CA PRO A 93 10.84 0.51 11.38
C PRO A 93 10.56 1.71 10.46
N PRO A 94 9.48 1.67 9.66
CA PRO A 94 9.13 2.78 8.79
C PRO A 94 8.91 4.07 9.60
N THR A 95 9.32 5.21 9.08
CA THR A 95 9.19 6.51 9.76
C THR A 95 8.19 7.43 9.05
N VAL A 96 7.58 8.33 9.81
CA VAL A 96 6.61 9.35 9.37
C VAL A 96 6.97 10.71 9.98
N ALA A 97 6.74 11.79 9.25
CA ALA A 97 6.88 13.13 9.77
C ALA A 97 5.63 13.57 10.57
N GLU A 98 5.81 13.96 11.83
CA GLU A 98 4.75 14.48 12.70
C GLU A 98 4.75 16.01 12.67
N TYR A 99 3.73 16.58 12.02
CA TYR A 99 3.61 18.04 11.84
C TYR A 99 2.78 18.75 12.92
N GLU A 100 1.94 18.03 13.66
CA GLU A 100 1.00 18.65 14.61
C GLU A 100 1.65 19.15 15.92
N ASN A 101 2.83 18.61 16.29
CA ASN A 101 3.53 18.93 17.54
C ASN A 101 4.82 19.74 17.35
N ALA A 102 5.13 20.15 16.12
CA ALA A 102 6.33 20.91 15.78
C ALA A 102 6.27 22.34 16.34
N SER A 103 6.80 22.54 17.55
CA SER A 103 6.85 23.85 18.21
C SER A 103 7.75 24.87 17.47
N ASP A 104 8.70 24.35 16.67
CA ASP A 104 9.76 25.13 16.01
C ASP A 104 9.64 25.13 14.47
N GLY A 105 8.51 24.65 13.91
CA GLY A 105 8.28 24.61 12.46
C GLY A 105 9.01 23.50 11.68
N TYR A 106 9.83 22.70 12.36
CA TYR A 106 10.44 21.47 11.82
C TYR A 106 9.63 20.25 12.24
N ALA A 107 9.29 19.39 11.30
CA ALA A 107 8.57 18.15 11.58
C ALA A 107 9.49 17.15 12.29
N ASP A 108 9.01 16.58 13.39
CA ASP A 108 9.71 15.51 14.08
C ASP A 108 9.49 14.18 13.35
N VAL A 109 10.56 13.41 13.15
CA VAL A 109 10.49 12.10 12.50
C VAL A 109 10.18 11.04 13.55
N VAL A 110 9.02 10.41 13.46
CA VAL A 110 8.52 9.41 14.42
C VAL A 110 8.32 8.05 13.73
N GLU A 111 8.29 6.97 14.50
CA GLU A 111 8.00 5.63 14.01
C GLU A 111 6.54 5.49 13.58
N LEU A 112 6.31 4.95 12.37
CA LEU A 112 5.00 4.63 11.84
C LEU A 112 4.36 3.48 12.63
N GLN A 113 3.21 3.75 13.23
CA GLN A 113 2.48 2.78 14.05
C GLN A 113 1.74 1.75 13.18
N LEU A 114 2.39 0.63 12.91
CA LEU A 114 1.77 -0.52 12.23
C LEU A 114 0.92 -1.35 13.21
N PRO A 115 -0.20 -1.94 12.76
CA PRO A 115 -0.94 -2.89 13.56
C PRO A 115 -0.07 -4.11 13.87
N ARG A 116 -0.18 -4.62 15.10
CA ARG A 116 0.62 -5.78 15.56
C ARG A 116 0.41 -7.01 14.70
N GLU A 117 -0.82 -7.27 14.28
CA GLU A 117 -1.17 -8.33 13.35
C GLU A 117 -2.48 -8.02 12.62
N LEU A 118 -2.63 -8.55 11.41
CA LEU A 118 -3.91 -8.64 10.71
C LEU A 118 -4.42 -10.08 10.83
N PRO A 119 -5.52 -10.35 11.56
CA PRO A 119 -5.99 -11.71 11.82
C PRO A 119 -6.28 -12.51 10.56
N THR A 120 -6.87 -11.86 9.55
CA THR A 120 -7.20 -12.51 8.28
C THR A 120 -7.19 -11.49 7.15
N LEU A 121 -6.57 -11.86 6.03
CA LEU A 121 -6.58 -11.11 4.77
C LEU A 121 -7.08 -12.03 3.66
N ALA A 122 -8.33 -11.82 3.23
CA ALA A 122 -8.96 -12.63 2.19
C ALA A 122 -8.25 -12.47 0.82
N PRO A 123 -8.43 -13.40 -0.12
CA PRO A 123 -7.89 -13.26 -1.47
C PRO A 123 -8.33 -11.96 -2.11
N GLY A 124 -7.38 -11.16 -2.61
CA GLY A 124 -7.63 -9.85 -3.21
C GLY A 124 -7.97 -8.73 -2.23
N GLN A 125 -8.13 -9.03 -0.93
CA GLN A 125 -8.36 -8.02 0.09
C GLN A 125 -7.08 -7.21 0.33
N GLU A 126 -7.28 -5.92 0.57
CA GLU A 126 -6.26 -4.96 0.90
C GLU A 126 -6.57 -4.29 2.23
N TRP A 127 -5.51 -4.02 2.98
CA TRP A 127 -5.52 -3.14 4.13
C TRP A 127 -4.63 -1.94 3.78
N ARG A 128 -5.12 -0.74 4.04
CA ARG A 128 -4.48 0.51 3.63
C ARG A 128 -4.41 1.45 4.83
N MET A 129 -3.33 2.19 4.91
CA MET A 129 -3.21 3.35 5.79
C MET A 129 -2.47 4.47 5.07
N VAL A 130 -2.84 5.70 5.39
CA VAL A 130 -2.05 6.87 4.98
C VAL A 130 -0.71 6.81 5.70
N TRP A 131 0.38 6.91 4.96
CA TRP A 131 1.72 6.90 5.52
C TRP A 131 2.23 8.32 5.69
N ASP A 132 2.55 9.01 4.60
CA ASP A 132 3.14 10.35 4.65
C ASP A 132 2.97 11.07 3.31
N SER A 133 3.24 12.37 3.29
CA SER A 133 3.28 13.20 2.10
C SER A 133 4.70 13.27 1.54
N ALA A 134 4.83 13.02 0.24
CA ALA A 134 6.14 12.97 -0.40
C ALA A 134 6.82 14.34 -0.58
N ILE A 135 6.06 15.44 -0.69
CA ILE A 135 6.71 16.78 -0.74
C ILE A 135 7.23 17.16 0.62
N ASP A 136 6.42 16.91 1.64
CA ASP A 136 6.70 17.16 3.05
C ASP A 136 7.99 16.43 3.47
N ARG A 137 8.15 15.18 3.03
CA ARG A 137 9.37 14.39 3.23
C ARG A 137 10.58 14.92 2.46
N ALA A 138 10.39 15.46 1.26
CA ALA A 138 11.46 16.07 0.47
C ALA A 138 11.95 17.39 1.08
N GLU A 139 11.07 18.16 1.73
CA GLU A 139 11.40 19.40 2.43
C GLU A 139 12.27 19.16 3.68
N ILE A 140 12.08 18.03 4.38
CA ILE A 140 12.92 17.62 5.53
C ILE A 140 14.36 17.27 5.08
N GLY A 141 14.56 16.95 3.80
CA GLY A 141 15.88 16.68 3.22
C GLY A 141 16.47 15.32 3.61
N SER A 142 17.80 15.19 3.52
CA SER A 142 18.54 13.91 3.68
C SER A 142 18.57 13.35 5.10
N GLY A 143 17.82 13.92 6.04
CA GLY A 143 17.73 13.48 7.44
C GLY A 143 16.79 12.29 7.66
N VAL A 144 15.96 11.95 6.67
CA VAL A 144 14.95 10.88 6.78
C VAL A 144 15.36 9.68 5.94
N GLU A 145 15.34 8.48 6.53
CA GLU A 145 15.65 7.23 5.83
C GLU A 145 14.64 6.98 4.70
N SER A 146 15.11 6.79 3.46
CA SER A 146 14.25 6.60 2.27
C SER A 146 13.86 5.14 2.02
N ARG A 147 14.62 4.19 2.58
CA ARG A 147 14.45 2.76 2.28
C ARG A 147 14.31 1.93 3.55
N PHE A 148 13.22 1.18 3.64
CA PHE A 148 12.91 0.28 4.75
C PHE A 148 12.77 -1.15 4.24
N GLU A 149 13.65 -2.03 4.70
CA GLU A 149 13.57 -3.46 4.42
C GLU A 149 12.82 -4.18 5.54
N GLY A 150 11.88 -5.04 5.18
CA GLY A 150 11.08 -5.80 6.13
C GLY A 150 10.72 -7.17 5.63
N THR A 151 10.10 -7.95 6.52
CA THR A 151 9.54 -9.26 6.21
C THR A 151 8.10 -9.31 6.72
N VAL A 152 7.21 -9.76 5.85
CA VAL A 152 5.82 -10.04 6.17
C VAL A 152 5.67 -11.55 6.36
N THR A 153 5.25 -11.95 7.55
CA THR A 153 5.06 -13.36 7.91
C THR A 153 3.57 -13.65 8.03
N TYR A 154 3.11 -14.76 7.44
CA TYR A 154 1.69 -15.14 7.40
C TYR A 154 1.52 -16.66 7.29
N TYR A 155 0.28 -17.13 7.42
CA TYR A 155 -0.06 -18.55 7.36
C TYR A 155 -1.17 -18.86 6.37
N ASP A 156 -1.18 -20.10 5.87
CA ASP A 156 -2.18 -20.66 4.94
C ASP A 156 -3.47 -21.11 5.61
N ARG A 157 -3.48 -21.19 6.95
CA ARG A 157 -4.60 -21.69 7.74
C ARG A 157 -4.68 -21.01 9.10
N PRO A 158 -5.88 -20.89 9.68
CA PRO A 158 -6.06 -20.28 10.98
C PRO A 158 -5.41 -21.11 12.09
N GLU A 159 -5.06 -20.44 13.19
CA GLU A 159 -4.61 -21.12 14.40
C GLU A 159 -5.74 -22.00 14.95
N GLN A 160 -5.52 -23.32 14.97
CA GLN A 160 -6.44 -24.24 15.62
C GLN A 160 -6.10 -24.31 17.11
N PRO A 161 -7.10 -24.21 18.01
CA PRO A 161 -6.86 -24.39 19.43
C PRO A 161 -6.25 -25.77 19.65
N ARG A 162 -5.29 -25.87 20.58
CA ARG A 162 -4.62 -27.11 20.99
C ARG A 162 -5.62 -28.08 21.63
N GLY A 163 -6.50 -28.65 20.82
CA GLY A 163 -7.33 -29.80 21.15
C GLY A 163 -6.58 -31.10 20.92
N TRP A 164 -7.16 -32.20 21.38
CA TRP A 164 -6.67 -33.58 21.51
C TRP A 164 -6.23 -34.29 20.20
N ARG A 165 -5.57 -33.59 19.27
CA ARG A 165 -5.07 -34.10 17.98
C ARG A 165 -3.56 -33.86 17.87
N PHE A 166 -2.80 -34.70 18.57
CA PHE A 166 -1.32 -34.72 18.54
C PHE A 166 -0.70 -35.03 17.16
N TRP A 167 -1.51 -35.42 16.18
CA TRP A 167 -1.06 -35.85 14.84
C TRP A 167 -1.19 -34.79 13.75
N GLN A 168 -1.76 -33.61 14.04
CA GLN A 168 -1.82 -32.54 13.05
C GLN A 168 -0.46 -31.84 12.94
N ARG A 169 0.12 -31.83 11.72
CA ARG A 169 1.31 -31.03 11.42
C ARG A 169 1.05 -29.57 11.81
N GLY A 170 2.01 -28.93 12.48
CA GLY A 170 1.99 -27.50 12.76
C GLY A 170 1.91 -26.67 11.47
N ARG A 171 1.30 -25.48 11.55
CA ARG A 171 1.28 -24.51 10.44
C ARG A 171 2.70 -24.11 10.06
N ARG A 172 2.96 -23.97 8.75
CA ARG A 172 4.26 -23.53 8.25
C ARG A 172 4.19 -22.01 8.04
N PRO A 173 5.10 -21.22 8.63
CA PRO A 173 5.15 -19.80 8.33
C PRO A 173 5.56 -19.60 6.86
N LEU A 174 4.84 -18.71 6.20
CA LEU A 174 5.17 -18.17 4.89
C LEU A 174 5.72 -16.77 5.08
N GLU A 175 6.76 -16.43 4.33
CA GLU A 175 7.48 -15.17 4.47
C GLU A 175 7.55 -14.49 3.11
N THR A 176 7.40 -13.17 3.10
CA THR A 176 7.60 -12.34 1.92
C THR A 176 8.49 -11.16 2.30
N LYS A 177 9.59 -11.03 1.58
CA LYS A 177 10.50 -9.89 1.74
C LYS A 177 9.86 -8.66 1.13
N VAL A 178 9.92 -7.55 1.86
CA VAL A 178 9.33 -6.27 1.50
C VAL A 178 10.43 -5.22 1.52
N VAL A 179 10.42 -4.36 0.51
CA VAL A 179 11.28 -3.18 0.46
C VAL A 179 10.37 -2.01 0.16
N LEU A 180 10.28 -1.07 1.11
CA LEU A 180 9.55 0.18 0.97
C LEU A 180 10.59 1.25 0.69
N ASP A 181 10.61 1.73 -0.55
CA ASP A 181 11.62 2.67 -1.03
C ASP A 181 10.93 3.92 -1.57
N TRP A 182 11.13 5.04 -0.87
CA TRP A 182 10.63 6.35 -1.27
C TRP A 182 11.29 6.86 -2.55
N ASP A 183 12.55 6.47 -2.81
CA ASP A 183 13.27 6.88 -4.02
C ASP A 183 12.80 6.11 -5.26
N ALA A 184 12.09 4.98 -5.06
CA ALA A 184 11.48 4.21 -6.15
C ALA A 184 10.15 4.80 -6.63
N LEU A 185 9.55 5.74 -5.88
CA LEU A 185 8.33 6.42 -6.29
C LEU A 185 8.63 7.37 -7.47
N PRO A 186 7.70 7.48 -8.44
CA PRO A 186 7.86 8.45 -9.52
C PRO A 186 7.97 9.86 -8.93
N PRO A 187 8.84 10.74 -9.48
CA PRO A 187 9.02 12.07 -8.94
C PRO A 187 7.69 12.84 -8.94
N ILE A 188 7.34 13.34 -7.76
CA ILE A 188 6.08 14.03 -7.45
C ILE A 188 6.21 15.52 -7.83
N GLN A 189 6.71 15.79 -9.04
CA GLN A 189 6.72 17.14 -9.62
C GLN A 189 5.69 17.21 -10.74
N ARG A 190 4.47 17.60 -10.39
CA ARG A 190 3.50 18.03 -11.40
C ARG A 190 3.72 19.51 -11.65
N ILE A 191 4.26 19.84 -12.81
CA ILE A 191 4.23 21.22 -13.32
C ILE A 191 2.77 21.49 -13.67
N GLU A 192 2.01 22.10 -12.76
CA GLU A 192 0.77 22.74 -13.13
C GLU A 192 1.13 23.90 -14.06
N LEU A 193 1.01 23.67 -15.37
CA LEU A 193 1.04 24.74 -16.35
C LEU A 193 -0.19 25.61 -16.10
N MET A 194 -0.08 26.55 -15.17
CA MET A 194 -1.05 27.63 -15.08
C MET A 194 -1.05 28.31 -16.43
N THR A 195 -2.18 28.22 -17.13
CA THR A 195 -2.33 28.96 -18.37
C THR A 195 -2.20 30.44 -18.02
N THR A 196 -1.69 31.27 -18.94
CA THR A 196 -1.57 32.72 -18.72
C THR A 196 -2.91 33.36 -18.32
N HIS A 197 -4.03 32.72 -18.67
CA HIS A 197 -5.38 33.09 -18.26
C HIS A 197 -5.63 32.88 -16.75
N ASP A 198 -5.16 31.79 -16.17
CA ASP A 198 -5.35 31.48 -14.74
C ASP A 198 -4.48 32.40 -13.86
N LEU A 199 -3.26 32.70 -14.30
CA LEU A 199 -2.40 33.70 -13.68
C LEU A 199 -3.04 35.10 -13.74
N ALA A 200 -3.51 35.51 -14.92
CA ALA A 200 -4.18 36.80 -15.08
C ALA A 200 -5.47 36.90 -14.24
N LYS A 201 -6.21 35.80 -14.09
CA LYS A 201 -7.41 35.73 -13.25
C LYS A 201 -7.07 35.87 -11.76
N ARG A 202 -5.98 35.23 -11.30
CA ARG A 202 -5.47 35.39 -9.93
C ARG A 202 -4.99 36.82 -9.67
N GLU A 203 -4.20 37.40 -10.57
CA GLU A 203 -3.73 38.79 -10.44
C GLU A 203 -4.88 39.79 -10.44
N LYS A 204 -5.88 39.60 -11.31
CA LYS A 204 -7.09 40.43 -11.34
C LYS A 204 -7.83 40.39 -10.00
N GLN A 205 -7.98 39.21 -9.39
CA GLN A 205 -8.62 39.08 -8.08
C GLN A 205 -7.83 39.79 -6.97
N LYS A 206 -6.50 39.68 -6.97
CA LYS A 206 -5.63 40.42 -6.03
C LYS A 206 -5.82 41.94 -6.19
N LEU A 207 -5.86 42.44 -7.43
CA LEU A 207 -6.08 43.86 -7.73
C LEU A 207 -7.48 44.36 -7.35
N GLU A 208 -8.53 43.54 -7.53
CA GLU A 208 -9.90 43.87 -7.10
C GLU A 208 -10.00 43.97 -5.57
N LEU A 209 -9.33 43.07 -4.83
CA LEU A 209 -9.25 43.15 -3.37
C LEU A 209 -8.53 44.42 -2.90
N LEU A 210 -7.37 44.73 -3.47
CA LEU A 210 -6.62 45.95 -3.16
C LEU A 210 -7.44 47.21 -3.46
N ARG A 211 -8.19 47.21 -4.58
CA ARG A 211 -9.09 48.31 -4.92
C ARG A 211 -10.21 48.46 -3.90
N SER A 212 -10.79 47.36 -3.41
CA SER A 212 -11.84 47.42 -2.39
C SER A 212 -11.33 47.99 -1.06
N LEU A 213 -10.12 47.58 -0.64
CA LEU A 213 -9.44 48.13 0.55
C LEU A 213 -9.12 49.61 0.40
N LEU A 214 -8.54 50.02 -0.73
CA LEU A 214 -8.27 51.43 -1.03
C LEU A 214 -9.54 52.28 -1.04
N THR A 215 -10.63 51.75 -1.60
CA THR A 215 -11.94 52.44 -1.61
C THR A 215 -12.47 52.62 -0.18
N TYR A 216 -12.33 51.59 0.67
CA TYR A 216 -12.69 51.67 2.08
C TYR A 216 -11.87 52.74 2.80
N PHE A 217 -10.54 52.73 2.69
CA PHE A 217 -9.68 53.73 3.34
C PHE A 217 -9.93 55.14 2.81
N HIS A 218 -10.18 55.30 1.51
CA HIS A 218 -10.51 56.60 0.92
C HIS A 218 -11.84 57.13 1.46
N TYR A 219 -12.87 56.29 1.53
CA TYR A 219 -14.17 56.65 2.07
C TYR A 219 -14.09 56.95 3.58
N ALA A 220 -13.37 56.11 4.33
CA ALA A 220 -13.12 56.28 5.75
C ALA A 220 -12.35 57.56 6.08
N SER A 221 -11.45 57.99 5.20
CA SER A 221 -10.69 59.24 5.39
C SER A 221 -11.54 60.51 5.19
N LYS A 222 -12.69 60.42 4.52
CA LYS A 222 -13.54 61.59 4.19
C LYS A 222 -14.75 61.75 5.10
N GLU A 223 -15.25 60.68 5.70
CA GLU A 223 -16.49 60.70 6.48
C GLU A 223 -16.22 60.29 7.95
N THR A 224 -16.07 61.25 8.86
CA THR A 224 -15.70 61.02 10.27
C THR A 224 -16.86 60.65 11.20
N ARG A 225 -17.99 60.15 10.65
CA ARG A 225 -19.19 59.84 11.45
C ARG A 225 -19.17 58.39 11.98
N PRO A 226 -19.12 58.17 13.31
CA PRO A 226 -18.94 56.85 13.93
C PRO A 226 -20.04 55.83 13.58
N GLU A 227 -21.26 56.29 13.33
CA GLU A 227 -22.41 55.42 13.02
C GLU A 227 -22.29 54.79 11.62
N VAL A 228 -21.70 55.51 10.66
CA VAL A 228 -21.54 55.07 9.26
C VAL A 228 -20.41 54.05 9.15
N PHE A 229 -19.36 54.20 9.97
CA PHE A 229 -18.28 53.22 10.06
C PHE A 229 -18.77 51.85 10.53
N ARG A 230 -19.62 51.83 11.57
CA ARG A 230 -20.19 50.56 12.07
C ARG A 230 -21.04 49.88 11.00
N SER A 231 -21.87 50.62 10.27
CA SER A 231 -22.68 50.05 9.19
C SER A 231 -21.85 49.54 8.01
N GLU A 232 -20.74 50.20 7.66
CA GLU A 232 -19.89 49.76 6.55
C GLU A 232 -18.99 48.57 6.95
N ILE A 233 -18.51 48.54 8.20
CA ILE A 233 -17.80 47.38 8.77
C ILE A 233 -18.71 46.15 8.79
N GLU A 234 -19.98 46.29 9.22
CA GLU A 234 -20.94 45.19 9.17
C GLU A 234 -21.22 44.72 7.74
N ARG A 235 -21.29 45.65 6.78
CA ARG A 235 -21.49 45.33 5.36
C ARG A 235 -20.30 44.56 4.78
N ILE A 236 -19.07 44.99 5.10
CA ILE A 236 -17.85 44.33 4.66
C ILE A 236 -17.71 42.97 5.34
N ASN A 237 -17.94 42.87 6.65
CA ASN A 237 -17.90 41.59 7.37
C ASN A 237 -18.93 40.60 6.79
N ARG A 238 -20.12 41.07 6.40
CA ARG A 238 -21.11 40.22 5.73
C ARG A 238 -20.65 39.78 4.34
N ALA A 239 -20.07 40.68 3.55
CA ALA A 239 -19.51 40.34 2.23
C ALA A 239 -18.34 39.36 2.34
N VAL A 240 -17.48 39.52 3.35
CA VAL A 240 -16.38 38.59 3.66
C VAL A 240 -16.93 37.23 4.09
N ALA A 241 -17.93 37.19 4.97
CA ALA A 241 -18.58 35.95 5.39
C ALA A 241 -19.25 35.21 4.22
N GLU A 242 -19.98 35.91 3.35
CA GLU A 242 -20.57 35.31 2.13
C GLU A 242 -19.52 34.81 1.14
N THR A 243 -18.35 35.46 1.11
CA THR A 243 -17.24 35.02 0.25
C THR A 243 -16.60 33.78 0.89
N GLN A 244 -16.30 33.81 2.19
CA GLN A 244 -15.78 32.66 2.94
C GLN A 244 -16.69 31.44 2.85
N ASP A 245 -18.01 31.61 2.98
CA ASP A 245 -18.98 30.51 2.85
C ASP A 245 -19.00 29.95 1.42
N ARG A 246 -18.89 30.81 0.39
CA ARG A 246 -18.72 30.37 -1.01
C ARG A 246 -17.42 29.63 -1.25
N TRP A 247 -16.32 30.04 -0.61
CA TRP A 247 -15.04 29.32 -0.69
C TRP A 247 -15.14 27.96 0.02
N ARG A 248 -15.76 27.91 1.20
CA ARG A 248 -15.96 26.70 2.01
C ARG A 248 -16.85 25.66 1.31
N THR A 249 -17.89 26.11 0.58
CA THR A 249 -18.70 25.21 -0.26
C THR A 249 -17.94 24.69 -1.46
N ARG A 250 -17.04 25.49 -2.05
CA ARG A 250 -16.24 25.07 -3.22
C ARG A 250 -15.11 24.10 -2.85
N GLN A 251 -14.58 24.20 -1.63
CA GLN A 251 -13.55 23.31 -1.08
C GLN A 251 -14.04 21.88 -0.83
N LEU A 252 -15.35 21.65 -0.73
CA LEU A 252 -15.92 20.30 -0.61
C LEU A 252 -15.99 19.56 -1.97
N ASP A 253 -15.95 20.29 -3.09
CA ASP A 253 -16.07 19.76 -4.46
C ASP A 253 -14.72 19.68 -5.21
N GLN A 254 -13.62 20.16 -4.63
CA GLN A 254 -12.27 20.09 -5.21
C GLN A 254 -11.26 19.55 -4.19
N PRO A 255 -10.33 18.66 -4.60
CA PRO A 255 -9.29 18.17 -3.70
C PRO A 255 -8.43 19.34 -3.22
N THR A 256 -8.11 19.34 -1.93
CA THR A 256 -7.42 20.39 -1.20
C THR A 256 -6.17 20.87 -1.92
N ASP A 257 -6.22 22.10 -2.43
CA ASP A 257 -5.10 22.76 -3.11
C ASP A 257 -4.23 23.45 -2.03
N VAL A 258 -3.16 22.78 -1.58
CA VAL A 258 -2.25 23.24 -0.50
C VAL A 258 -1.13 24.15 -1.03
N SER A 259 -1.22 24.63 -2.27
CA SER A 259 -0.25 25.57 -2.86
C SER A 259 -0.18 26.95 -2.16
N LEU A 260 -1.11 27.27 -1.25
CA LEU A 260 -1.12 28.52 -0.50
C LEU A 260 -0.01 28.64 0.56
N ARG A 261 0.59 27.53 1.03
CA ARG A 261 1.66 27.57 2.05
C ARG A 261 3.04 27.92 1.48
N TRP A 262 3.24 27.75 0.17
CA TRP A 262 4.52 27.99 -0.50
C TRP A 262 4.79 29.48 -0.80
N ASP A 263 3.75 30.25 -1.18
CA ASP A 263 3.87 31.71 -1.42
C ASP A 263 4.26 32.46 -0.12
N GLU A 264 3.83 31.96 1.06
CA GLU A 264 4.16 32.55 2.36
C GLU A 264 5.59 32.18 2.80
N ALA A 265 6.03 30.94 2.54
CA ALA A 265 7.39 30.47 2.84
C ALA A 265 8.47 31.14 1.97
N GLU A 266 8.22 31.35 0.66
CA GLU A 266 9.14 32.12 -0.19
C GLU A 266 9.21 33.60 0.22
N SER A 267 8.09 34.17 0.69
CA SER A 267 8.02 35.54 1.24
C SER A 267 8.84 35.69 2.54
N GLU A 268 8.90 34.65 3.36
CA GLU A 268 9.68 34.64 4.62
C GLU A 268 11.17 34.38 4.35
N LEU A 269 11.51 33.46 3.45
CA LEU A 269 12.90 33.15 3.06
C LEU A 269 13.57 34.31 2.30
N GLY A 270 12.80 35.08 1.52
CA GLY A 270 13.28 36.27 0.82
C GLY A 270 13.62 37.46 1.72
N LYS A 271 13.17 37.47 2.99
CA LYS A 271 13.41 38.59 3.93
C LYS A 271 14.72 38.50 4.71
N HIS A 272 15.39 37.34 4.72
CA HIS A 272 16.62 37.15 5.49
C HIS A 272 17.92 37.44 4.72
N HIS A 273 17.86 37.75 3.42
CA HIS A 273 19.05 38.07 2.61
C HIS A 273 19.15 39.56 2.27
N SER A 274 19.06 40.43 3.27
CA SER A 274 19.50 41.83 3.14
C SER A 274 19.91 42.43 4.48
N GLN A 275 21.11 42.07 4.96
CA GLN A 275 21.90 42.96 5.81
C GLN A 275 23.35 42.97 5.32
N PRO A 276 23.87 44.12 4.86
CA PRO A 276 25.29 44.32 4.65
C PRO A 276 25.92 45.01 5.88
N VAL A 277 26.91 44.37 6.51
CA VAL A 277 28.15 44.98 7.02
C VAL A 277 29.25 43.94 6.94
#